data_AF-A0A8T6EQ27-F1
#
_entry.id   AF-A0A8T6EQ27-F1
#
_cell.length_a   1.000
_cell.length_b   1.000
_cell.length_c   1.000
_cell.angle_alpha   90.00
_cell.angle_beta   90.00
_cell.angle_gamma   90.00
#
_symmetry.space_group_name_H-M   'P 1'
#
loop_
_entity.id
_entity.type
_entity.pdbx_description
1 polymer ?
#
loop_
_entity_poly.entity_id
_entity_poly.type
_entity_poly.pdbx_seq_one_letter_code
_entity_poly.pdbx_strand_id
1 'polypeptide(L)'
;MGVRIDGLSAIMLVVVTSVSLLVQIYSVGYMHGDSGYARYFAFMSLFTAAMLGLVLSSSLLQLFVHWELVGLASYLLIGFWFHRPSAAAAAKKAFIVTRFGDFAFLLAVLLIFGKTGTFDIHEINELALAGALSSAVLTGFTIGLLSGAIGKSAQFPLHIWLPDAMEGP
;
A
#
# COMPACT_ATOMS: atom_id res chain seq x y z
N MET A 1 13.79 -1.04 12.49
CA MET A 1 13.14 -1.91 11.48
C MET A 1 13.03 -3.29 12.07
N GLY A 2 11.92 -3.97 11.82
CA GLY A 2 11.64 -5.28 12.40
C GLY A 2 10.71 -6.10 11.53
N VAL A 3 10.64 -7.39 11.83
CA VAL A 3 9.77 -8.35 11.17
C VAL A 3 8.87 -8.95 12.23
N ARG A 4 7.56 -8.80 12.09
CA ARG A 4 6.58 -9.41 12.98
C ARG A 4 5.86 -10.54 12.25
N ILE A 5 5.91 -11.72 12.84
CA ILE A 5 5.20 -12.91 12.35
C ILE A 5 4.29 -13.37 13.48
N ASP A 6 3.01 -13.02 13.36
CA ASP A 6 1.94 -13.56 14.19
C ASP A 6 0.91 -14.30 13.32
N GLY A 7 -0.16 -14.81 13.93
CA GLY A 7 -1.19 -15.57 13.21
C GLY A 7 -1.83 -14.78 12.07
N LEU A 8 -1.99 -13.46 12.21
CA LEU A 8 -2.55 -12.62 11.16
C LEU A 8 -1.55 -12.44 10.01
N SER A 9 -0.30 -12.10 10.32
CA SER A 9 0.75 -11.98 9.30
C SER A 9 0.94 -13.30 8.54
N ALA A 10 0.89 -14.45 9.22
CA ALA A 10 1.02 -15.76 8.59
C ALA A 10 -0.10 -16.03 7.56
N ILE A 11 -1.35 -15.73 7.91
CA ILE A 11 -2.49 -15.85 6.97
C ILE A 11 -2.28 -14.93 5.77
N MET A 12 -1.92 -13.66 6.01
CA MET A 12 -1.72 -12.68 4.95
C MET A 12 -0.54 -13.03 4.03
N LEU A 13 0.54 -13.62 4.56
CA LEU A 13 1.66 -14.11 3.74
C LEU A 13 1.21 -15.22 2.80
N VAL A 14 0.42 -16.19 3.28
CA VAL A 14 -0.12 -17.27 2.45
C VAL A 14 -1.02 -16.70 1.36
N VAL A 15 -1.92 -15.77 1.70
CA VAL A 15 -2.82 -15.12 0.73
C VAL A 15 -2.03 -14.37 -0.34
N VAL A 16 -1.09 -13.50 0.05
CA VAL A 16 -0.33 -12.67 -0.90
C VAL A 16 0.54 -13.55 -1.81
N THR A 17 1.25 -14.53 -1.26
CA THR A 17 2.13 -15.40 -2.06
C THR A 17 1.36 -16.32 -3.00
N SER A 18 0.26 -16.93 -2.53
CA SER A 18 -0.55 -17.84 -3.35
C SER A 18 -1.24 -17.09 -4.50
N VAL A 19 -1.89 -15.95 -4.23
CA VAL A 19 -2.55 -15.15 -5.26
C VAL A 19 -1.52 -14.59 -6.23
N SER A 20 -0.39 -14.05 -5.75
CA SER A 20 0.68 -13.54 -6.63
C SER A 20 1.23 -14.64 -7.53
N LEU A 21 1.46 -15.84 -7.03
CA LEU A 21 1.91 -16.98 -7.82
C LEU A 21 0.92 -17.33 -8.93
N LEU A 22 -0.37 -17.44 -8.60
CA LEU A 22 -1.42 -17.76 -9.57
C LEU A 22 -1.53 -16.70 -10.67
N VAL A 23 -1.50 -15.41 -10.28
CA VAL A 23 -1.53 -14.30 -11.23
C VAL A 23 -0.29 -14.33 -12.12
N GLN A 24 0.91 -14.51 -11.55
CA GLN A 24 2.12 -14.57 -12.37
C GLN A 24 2.14 -15.74 -13.36
N ILE A 25 1.65 -16.92 -12.96
CA ILE A 25 1.50 -18.07 -13.88
C ILE A 25 0.53 -17.71 -15.01
N TYR A 26 -0.63 -17.13 -14.70
CA TYR A 26 -1.59 -16.67 -15.69
C TYR A 26 -0.96 -15.65 -16.65
N SER A 27 -0.20 -14.69 -16.11
CA SER A 27 0.44 -13.63 -16.87
C SER A 27 1.50 -14.12 -17.85
N VAL A 28 2.10 -15.30 -17.65
CA VAL A 28 3.03 -15.88 -18.63
C VAL A 28 2.34 -16.11 -19.98
N GLY A 29 1.09 -16.62 -19.94
CA GLY A 29 0.27 -16.80 -21.14
C GLY A 29 -0.31 -15.48 -21.65
N TYR A 30 -0.84 -14.65 -20.75
CA TYR A 30 -1.47 -13.38 -21.12
C TYR A 30 -0.51 -12.39 -21.79
N MET A 31 0.73 -12.30 -21.30
CA MET A 31 1.76 -11.40 -21.84
C MET A 31 2.58 -12.00 -22.99
N HIS A 32 2.16 -13.15 -23.54
CA HIS A 32 2.90 -13.82 -24.60
C HIS A 32 3.01 -12.93 -25.84
N GLY A 33 4.23 -12.65 -26.28
CA GLY A 33 4.51 -11.80 -27.44
C GLY A 33 4.50 -10.29 -27.17
N ASP A 34 4.21 -9.83 -25.96
CA ASP A 34 4.34 -8.41 -25.61
C ASP A 34 5.82 -8.03 -25.40
N SER A 35 6.27 -6.98 -26.09
CA SER A 35 7.65 -6.46 -25.99
C SER A 35 8.08 -6.04 -24.57
N GLY A 36 7.14 -5.73 -23.69
CA GLY A 36 7.35 -5.30 -22.32
C GLY A 36 7.36 -6.44 -21.28
N TYR A 37 7.40 -7.70 -21.69
CA TYR A 37 7.35 -8.89 -20.81
C TYR A 37 8.25 -8.76 -19.56
N ALA A 38 9.54 -8.48 -19.75
CA ALA A 38 10.49 -8.36 -18.64
C ALA A 38 10.13 -7.21 -17.67
N ARG A 39 9.64 -6.09 -18.20
CA ARG A 39 9.21 -4.93 -17.41
C ARG A 39 7.97 -5.26 -16.58
N TYR A 40 7.00 -5.97 -17.16
CA TYR A 40 5.80 -6.41 -16.46
C TYR A 40 6.14 -7.29 -15.26
N PHE A 41 6.95 -8.32 -15.45
CA PHE A 41 7.33 -9.22 -14.35
C PHE A 41 8.23 -8.57 -13.30
N ALA A 42 9.06 -7.59 -13.68
CA ALA A 42 9.79 -6.76 -12.72
C ALA A 42 8.84 -5.95 -11.83
N PHE A 43 7.80 -5.34 -12.41
CA PHE A 43 6.79 -4.58 -11.67
C PHE A 43 5.91 -5.49 -10.78
N MET A 44 5.52 -6.67 -11.27
CA MET A 44 4.81 -7.68 -10.49
C MET A 44 5.64 -8.19 -9.29
N SER A 45 6.94 -8.40 -9.51
CA SER A 45 7.87 -8.80 -8.44
C SER A 45 8.02 -7.69 -7.40
N LEU A 46 8.15 -6.43 -7.85
CA LEU A 46 8.18 -5.27 -6.97
C LEU A 46 6.88 -5.15 -6.15
N PHE A 47 5.72 -5.31 -6.79
CA PHE A 47 4.42 -5.28 -6.12
C PHE A 47 4.33 -6.36 -5.04
N THR A 48 4.74 -7.59 -5.37
CA THR A 48 4.73 -8.72 -4.44
C THR A 48 5.67 -8.48 -3.27
N ALA A 49 6.90 -8.03 -3.53
CA ALA A 49 7.86 -7.71 -2.48
C ALA A 49 7.35 -6.59 -1.56
N ALA A 50 6.74 -5.54 -2.14
CA ALA A 50 6.15 -4.45 -1.37
C ALA A 50 5.00 -4.92 -0.48
N MET A 51 4.09 -5.77 -1.00
CA MET A 51 2.98 -6.34 -0.22
C MET A 51 3.48 -7.24 0.91
N LEU A 52 4.50 -8.07 0.67
CA LEU A 52 5.09 -8.91 1.73
C LEU A 52 5.75 -8.05 2.80
N GLY A 53 6.52 -7.04 2.42
CA GLY A 53 7.13 -6.11 3.37
C GLY A 53 6.10 -5.31 4.18
N LEU A 54 4.96 -4.95 3.57
CA LEU A 54 3.84 -4.32 4.26
C LEU A 54 3.28 -5.24 5.35
N VAL A 55 2.99 -6.49 5.03
CA VAL A 55 2.44 -7.49 5.97
C VAL A 55 3.39 -7.81 7.13
N LEU A 56 4.69 -7.78 6.87
CA LEU A 56 5.73 -8.08 7.85
C LEU A 56 6.15 -6.89 8.71
N SER A 57 5.66 -5.68 8.41
CA SER A 57 6.09 -4.45 9.06
C SER A 57 5.66 -4.40 10.52
N SER A 58 6.65 -4.36 11.44
CA SER A 58 6.40 -4.16 12.88
C SER A 58 6.35 -2.68 13.28
N SER A 59 6.76 -1.79 12.37
CA SER A 59 6.86 -0.35 12.59
C SER A 59 5.97 0.42 11.62
N LEU A 60 5.30 1.49 12.10
CA LEU A 60 4.45 2.35 11.27
C LEU A 60 5.20 3.02 10.12
N LEU A 61 6.45 3.44 10.34
CA LEU A 61 7.25 4.03 9.28
C LEU A 61 7.59 3.00 8.20
N GLN A 62 7.95 1.78 8.62
CA GLN A 62 8.21 0.67 7.69
C GLN A 62 6.94 0.31 6.91
N LEU A 63 5.78 0.27 7.57
CA LEU A 63 4.48 0.05 6.94
C LEU A 63 4.21 1.12 5.90
N PHE A 64 4.41 2.40 6.24
CA PHE A 64 4.23 3.53 5.32
C PHE A 64 5.15 3.45 4.09
N VAL A 65 6.42 3.07 4.27
CA VAL A 65 7.35 2.90 3.13
C VAL A 65 6.84 1.82 2.16
N HIS A 66 6.42 0.67 2.67
CA HIS A 66 5.90 -0.40 1.81
C HIS A 66 4.54 -0.04 1.19
N TRP A 67 3.70 0.69 1.92
CA TRP A 67 2.43 1.26 1.45
C TRP A 67 2.62 2.15 0.21
N GLU A 68 3.68 2.95 0.22
CA GLU A 68 4.08 3.82 -0.89
C GLU A 68 4.67 3.03 -2.05
N LEU A 69 5.47 1.99 -1.78
CA LEU A 69 5.99 1.07 -2.80
C LEU A 69 4.88 0.31 -3.51
N VAL A 70 3.84 -0.12 -2.80
CA VAL A 70 2.64 -0.71 -3.41
C VAL A 70 1.97 0.30 -4.36
N GLY A 71 1.82 1.55 -3.93
CA GLY A 71 1.29 2.62 -4.78
C GLY A 71 2.13 2.90 -6.03
N LEU A 72 3.46 2.90 -5.90
CA LEU A 72 4.37 3.04 -7.03
C LEU A 72 4.26 1.87 -8.00
N ALA A 73 4.25 0.64 -7.50
CA ALA A 73 4.10 -0.54 -8.34
C ALA A 73 2.74 -0.55 -9.08
N SER A 74 1.65 -0.15 -8.42
CA SER A 74 0.34 0.04 -9.06
C SER A 74 0.40 1.10 -10.16
N TYR A 75 1.04 2.25 -9.92
CA TYR A 75 1.21 3.29 -10.94
C TYR A 75 1.93 2.76 -12.19
N LEU A 76 3.02 2.01 -11.98
CA LEU A 76 3.82 1.42 -13.05
C LEU A 76 3.06 0.33 -13.84
N LEU A 77 2.22 -0.45 -13.16
CA LEU A 77 1.40 -1.50 -13.78
C LEU A 77 0.20 -0.92 -14.55
N ILE A 78 -0.56 0.02 -13.96
CA ILE A 78 -1.67 0.70 -14.67
C ILE A 78 -1.14 1.44 -15.90
N GLY A 79 0.01 2.10 -15.76
CA GLY A 79 0.69 2.81 -16.84
C GLY A 79 1.56 1.93 -17.74
N PHE A 80 1.42 0.60 -17.70
CA PHE A 80 2.33 -0.31 -18.39
C PHE A 80 2.42 -0.04 -19.90
N TRP A 81 1.27 0.20 -20.54
CA TRP A 81 1.17 0.66 -21.93
C TRP A 81 1.17 2.20 -22.01
N PHE A 82 2.22 2.83 -21.47
CA PHE A 82 2.39 4.29 -21.37
C PHE A 82 2.25 5.08 -22.68
N HIS A 83 2.37 4.42 -23.84
CA HIS A 83 2.15 5.03 -25.15
C HIS A 83 0.67 5.38 -25.39
N ARG A 84 -0.26 4.77 -24.65
CA ARG A 84 -1.69 5.12 -24.67
C ARG A 84 -1.94 6.29 -23.72
N PRO A 85 -2.46 7.43 -24.23
CA PRO A 85 -2.77 8.58 -23.37
C PRO A 85 -3.77 8.26 -22.26
N SER A 86 -4.72 7.33 -22.50
CA SER A 86 -5.69 6.85 -21.52
C SER A 86 -5.01 6.17 -20.33
N ALA A 87 -4.15 5.19 -20.57
CA ALA A 87 -3.40 4.46 -19.54
C ALA A 87 -2.48 5.40 -18.73
N ALA A 88 -1.81 6.34 -19.39
CA ALA A 88 -0.98 7.34 -18.71
C ALA A 88 -1.82 8.29 -17.82
N ALA A 89 -3.01 8.70 -18.27
CA ALA A 89 -3.93 9.53 -17.49
C ALA A 89 -4.51 8.74 -16.30
N ALA A 90 -4.91 7.50 -16.51
CA ALA A 90 -5.43 6.60 -15.48
C ALA A 90 -4.39 6.36 -14.37
N ALA A 91 -3.16 6.01 -14.74
CA ALA A 91 -2.07 5.80 -13.80
C ALA A 91 -1.82 7.06 -12.96
N LYS A 92 -1.73 8.25 -13.59
CA LYS A 92 -1.56 9.52 -12.88
C LYS A 92 -2.71 9.79 -11.90
N LYS A 93 -3.97 9.60 -12.34
CA LYS A 93 -5.13 9.80 -11.47
C LYS A 93 -5.09 8.84 -10.28
N ALA A 94 -4.80 7.56 -10.51
CA ALA A 94 -4.67 6.58 -9.43
C ALA A 94 -3.59 6.95 -8.42
N PHE A 95 -2.42 7.36 -8.89
CA PHE A 95 -1.35 7.77 -8.01
C PHE A 95 -1.70 9.04 -7.22
N ILE A 96 -2.28 10.06 -7.86
CA ILE A 96 -2.65 11.32 -7.19
C ILE A 96 -3.78 11.10 -6.18
N VAL A 97 -4.83 10.38 -6.54
CA VAL A 97 -6.00 10.17 -5.67
C VAL A 97 -5.61 9.36 -4.42
N THR A 98 -4.79 8.32 -4.58
CA THR A 98 -4.27 7.56 -3.43
C THR A 98 -3.35 8.41 -2.57
N ARG A 99 -2.54 9.29 -3.19
CA ARG A 99 -1.62 10.18 -2.47
C ARG A 99 -2.29 11.16 -1.51
N PHE A 100 -3.51 11.61 -1.81
CA PHE A 100 -4.27 12.44 -0.87
C PHE A 100 -4.53 11.74 0.47
N GLY A 101 -4.89 10.45 0.43
CA GLY A 101 -5.03 9.64 1.64
C GLY A 101 -3.68 9.39 2.32
N ASP A 102 -2.66 9.07 1.52
CA ASP A 102 -1.32 8.77 2.02
C ASP A 102 -0.68 9.98 2.74
N PHE A 103 -1.00 11.22 2.36
CA PHE A 103 -0.55 12.41 3.07
C PHE A 103 -1.11 12.53 4.49
N ALA A 104 -2.41 12.26 4.67
CA ALA A 104 -3.03 12.25 5.99
C ALA A 104 -2.48 11.10 6.85
N PHE A 105 -2.18 9.95 6.24
CA PHE A 105 -1.51 8.85 6.91
C PHE A 105 -0.10 9.26 7.36
N LEU A 106 0.70 9.92 6.51
CA LEU A 106 2.02 10.41 6.89
C LEU A 106 1.94 11.39 8.07
N LEU A 107 0.98 12.31 8.07
CA LEU A 107 0.76 13.22 9.20
C LEU A 107 0.40 12.47 10.49
N ALA A 108 -0.37 11.39 10.42
CA ALA A 108 -0.64 10.54 11.58
C ALA A 108 0.63 9.84 12.10
N VAL A 109 1.49 9.34 11.21
CA VAL A 109 2.78 8.73 11.59
C VAL A 109 3.68 9.75 12.29
N LEU A 110 3.75 10.99 11.79
CA LEU A 110 4.53 12.06 12.41
C LEU A 110 3.93 12.52 13.75
N LEU A 111 2.59 12.62 13.83
CA LEU A 111 1.87 12.99 15.04
C LEU A 111 2.15 12.00 16.18
N ILE A 112 2.00 10.70 15.91
CA ILE A 112 2.18 9.68 16.96
C ILE A 112 3.63 9.61 17.40
N PHE A 113 4.58 9.68 16.46
CA PHE A 113 6.00 9.73 16.78
C PHE A 113 6.37 10.94 17.65
N GLY A 114 5.81 12.12 17.35
CA GLY A 114 6.01 13.31 18.16
C GLY A 114 5.45 13.21 19.59
N LYS A 115 4.59 12.22 19.87
CA LYS A 115 4.01 11.98 21.21
C LYS A 115 4.63 10.79 21.94
N THR A 116 5.00 9.73 21.22
CA THR A 116 5.52 8.49 21.81
C THR A 116 7.04 8.35 21.70
N GLY A 117 7.68 9.05 20.75
CA GLY A 117 9.11 8.91 20.45
C GLY A 117 9.48 7.61 19.73
N THR A 118 8.50 6.78 19.36
CA THR A 118 8.69 5.46 18.75
C THR A 118 7.82 5.31 17.51
N PHE A 119 8.27 4.47 16.58
CA PHE A 119 7.47 4.02 15.44
C PHE A 119 7.00 2.57 15.58
N ASP A 120 7.29 1.91 16.71
CA ASP A 120 6.90 0.53 16.94
C ASP A 120 5.40 0.43 17.22
N ILE A 121 4.70 -0.41 16.46
CA ILE A 121 3.24 -0.53 16.54
C ILE A 121 2.80 -1.10 17.89
N HIS A 122 3.58 -2.03 18.45
CA HIS A 122 3.23 -2.67 19.71
C HIS A 122 3.37 -1.70 20.88
N GLU A 123 4.50 -0.98 20.95
CA GLU A 123 4.75 0.03 21.98
C GLU A 123 3.74 1.18 21.93
N ILE A 124 3.37 1.65 20.73
CA ILE A 124 2.31 2.66 20.54
C ILE A 124 0.98 2.15 21.11
N ASN A 125 0.65 0.87 20.91
CA ASN A 125 -0.57 0.27 21.41
C ASN A 125 -0.57 0.19 22.94
N GLU A 126 0.54 -0.21 23.55
CA GLU A 126 0.70 -0.25 25.01
C GLU A 126 0.55 1.13 25.64
N LEU A 127 1.17 2.15 25.07
CA LEU A 127 1.04 3.55 25.53
C LEU A 127 -0.40 4.06 25.42
N ALA A 128 -1.11 3.69 24.36
CA ALA A 128 -2.52 4.04 24.19
C ALA A 128 -3.40 3.37 25.25
N LEU A 129 -3.20 2.07 25.51
CA LEU A 129 -3.95 1.31 26.51
C LEU A 129 -3.65 1.75 27.96
N ALA A 130 -2.41 2.18 28.22
CA ALA A 130 -2.00 2.75 29.50
C ALA A 130 -2.55 4.16 29.76
N GLY A 131 -3.25 4.77 28.78
CA GLY A 131 -3.79 6.12 28.90
C GLY A 131 -2.73 7.23 28.80
N ALA A 132 -1.53 6.94 28.29
CA ALA A 132 -0.45 7.91 28.13
C ALA A 132 -0.71 8.91 26.98
N LEU A 133 -1.69 8.61 26.10
CA LEU A 133 -2.07 9.44 24.96
C LEU A 133 -3.48 10.01 25.16
N SER A 134 -3.64 11.31 24.89
CA SER A 134 -4.95 11.95 24.99
C SER A 134 -5.91 11.46 23.90
N SER A 135 -7.21 11.49 24.19
CA SER A 135 -8.27 11.09 23.25
C SER A 135 -8.23 11.88 21.94
N ALA A 136 -7.85 13.17 21.99
CA ALA A 136 -7.69 14.01 20.81
C ALA A 136 -6.54 13.53 19.91
N VAL A 137 -5.40 13.13 20.50
CA VAL A 137 -4.25 12.59 19.74
C VAL A 137 -4.63 11.26 19.08
N LEU A 138 -5.28 10.36 19.83
CA LEU A 138 -5.69 9.06 19.30
C LEU A 138 -6.73 9.20 18.18
N THR A 139 -7.68 10.13 18.33
CA THR A 139 -8.67 10.44 17.28
C THR A 139 -7.99 10.98 16.03
N GLY A 140 -7.08 11.95 16.17
CA GLY A 140 -6.33 12.50 15.03
C GLY A 140 -5.47 11.45 14.33
N PHE A 141 -4.78 10.62 15.10
CA PHE A 141 -3.97 9.51 14.58
C PHE A 141 -4.82 8.50 13.80
N THR A 142 -5.92 8.03 14.39
CA THR A 142 -6.80 7.03 13.77
C THR A 142 -7.52 7.56 12.53
N ILE A 143 -7.93 8.83 12.51
CA ILE A 143 -8.48 9.47 11.30
C ILE A 143 -7.44 9.55 10.18
N GLY A 144 -6.19 9.88 10.49
CA GLY A 144 -5.13 9.90 9.48
C GLY A 144 -4.83 8.50 8.92
N LEU A 145 -4.79 7.46 9.78
CA LEU A 145 -4.70 6.06 9.31
C LEU A 145 -5.87 5.69 8.40
N LEU A 146 -7.10 6.02 8.83
CA LEU A 146 -8.32 5.73 8.08
C LEU A 146 -8.33 6.45 6.72
N SER A 147 -7.84 7.69 6.67
CA SER A 147 -7.74 8.45 5.41
C SER A 147 -6.82 7.77 4.40
N GLY A 148 -5.68 7.24 4.84
CA GLY A 148 -4.81 6.40 4.02
C GLY A 148 -5.53 5.14 3.53
N ALA A 149 -6.20 4.43 4.43
CA ALA A 149 -6.95 3.23 4.10
C ALA A 149 -8.06 3.50 3.06
N ILE A 150 -8.87 4.55 3.24
CA ILE A 150 -9.91 5.00 2.29
C ILE A 150 -9.32 5.22 0.90
N GLY A 151 -8.14 5.87 0.83
CA GLY A 151 -7.43 6.09 -0.43
C GLY A 151 -7.03 4.79 -1.13
N LYS A 152 -6.29 3.92 -0.44
CA LYS A 152 -5.78 2.66 -1.04
C LYS A 152 -6.86 1.63 -1.33
N SER A 153 -7.91 1.54 -0.52
CA SER A 153 -9.01 0.60 -0.75
C SER A 153 -10.15 1.20 -1.56
N ALA A 154 -9.92 2.35 -2.22
CA ALA A 154 -10.85 3.01 -3.13
C ALA A 154 -12.26 3.17 -2.53
N GLN A 155 -12.35 3.65 -1.29
CA GLN A 155 -13.64 3.92 -0.63
C GLN A 155 -14.13 5.32 -0.98
N PHE A 156 -15.42 5.58 -0.80
CA PHE A 156 -15.96 6.93 -0.95
C PHE A 156 -15.23 7.90 0.01
N PRO A 157 -14.80 9.10 -0.44
CA PRO A 157 -14.98 9.68 -1.78
C PRO A 157 -13.88 9.34 -2.78
N LEU A 158 -12.76 8.77 -2.35
CA LEU A 158 -11.56 8.51 -3.17
C LEU A 158 -11.67 7.31 -4.13
N HIS A 159 -12.81 6.63 -4.19
CA HIS A 159 -13.08 5.46 -5.06
C HIS A 159 -12.84 5.66 -6.56
N ILE A 160 -12.86 6.91 -7.04
CA ILE A 160 -12.88 7.27 -8.47
C ILE A 160 -11.67 6.82 -9.28
N TRP A 161 -10.57 6.41 -8.63
CA TRP A 161 -9.39 5.96 -9.35
C TRP A 161 -9.45 4.50 -9.77
N LEU A 162 -10.20 3.67 -9.03
CA LEU A 162 -10.20 2.22 -9.23
C LEU A 162 -10.82 1.79 -10.57
N PRO A 163 -11.91 2.42 -11.07
CA PRO A 163 -12.44 2.08 -12.40
C PRO A 163 -11.43 2.31 -13.52
N ASP A 164 -10.60 3.35 -13.43
CA ASP A 164 -9.61 3.68 -14.47
C ASP A 164 -8.40 2.74 -14.42
N ALA A 165 -8.18 2.02 -13.31
CA ALA A 165 -7.10 1.04 -13.19
C ALA A 165 -7.26 -0.14 -14.17
N MET A 166 -8.44 -0.30 -14.79
CA MET A 166 -8.72 -1.30 -15.82
C MET A 166 -7.96 -1.06 -17.14
N GLU A 167 -7.26 0.08 -17.29
CA GLU A 167 -6.33 0.33 -18.40
C GLU A 167 -5.05 -0.52 -18.32
N GLY A 168 -4.73 -1.04 -17.12
CA GLY A 168 -3.60 -1.95 -16.94
C GLY A 168 -3.86 -3.32 -17.58
N PRO A 169 -2.78 -4.09 -17.83
CA PRO A 169 -2.85 -5.51 -18.22
C PRO A 169 -3.48 -6.39 -17.14
#